data_AF-A0A242A937-F1
#
_entry.id   AF-A0A242A937-F1
#
_cell.length_a   1.000
_cell.length_b   1.000
_cell.length_c   1.000
_cell.angle_alpha   90.00
_cell.angle_beta   90.00
_cell.angle_gamma   90.00
#
_symmetry.space_group_name_H-M   'P 1'
#
loop_
_entity.id
_entity.type
_entity.pdbx_description
1 polymer ?
#
loop_
_entity_poly.entity_id
_entity_poly.type
_entity_poly.pdbx_seq_one_letter_code
_entity_poly.pdbx_strand_id
1 'polypeptide(L)' 'MTYRHIEIFTISQYNKNKEKKGYFPQSGVVINVFFEPNFSTQHVAVGFNKVFGIAQV' A
#
# COMPACT_ATOMS: atom_id res chain seq x y z
N MET A 1 -14.87 -7.42 -4.09
CA MET A 1 -14.23 -6.28 -3.39
C MET A 1 -13.55 -5.42 -4.43
N THR A 2 -13.83 -4.12 -4.48
CA THR A 2 -13.23 -3.20 -5.45
C THR A 2 -12.43 -2.16 -4.68
N TYR A 3 -11.11 -2.16 -4.85
CA TYR A 3 -10.22 -1.18 -4.22
C TYR A 3 -10.28 0.12 -5.03
N ARG A 4 -10.35 1.26 -4.34
CA ARG A 4 -10.38 2.59 -4.99
C ARG A 4 -9.00 3.10 -5.35
N HIS A 5 -7.99 2.63 -4.62
CA HIS A 5 -6.59 3.01 -4.80
C HIS A 5 -5.70 1.80 -4.50
N ILE A 6 -4.67 1.58 -5.31
CA ILE A 6 -3.70 0.51 -5.13
C ILE A 6 -2.31 1.14 -5.14
N GLU A 7 -1.54 0.90 -4.07
CA GLU A 7 -0.13 1.30 -4.01
C GLU A 7 0.77 0.08 -3.97
N ILE A 8 1.93 0.20 -4.64
CA ILE A 8 2.96 -0.83 -4.66
C ILE A 8 4.11 -0.34 -3.79
N PHE A 9 4.43 -1.11 -2.75
CA PHE A 9 5.56 -0.85 -1.87
C PHE A 9 6.63 -1.91 -2.10
N THR A 10 7.89 -1.56 -1.90
CA THR A 10 8.89 -2.60 -1.61
C THR A 10 8.61 -3.19 -0.23
N ILE A 11 8.99 -4.45 0.00
CA ILE A 11 8.84 -5.09 1.34
C ILE A 11 9.54 -4.27 2.42
N SER A 12 10.70 -3.67 2.13
CA SER A 12 11.42 -2.81 3.07
C SER A 12 10.59 -1.57 3.45
N GLN A 13 9.93 -0.93 2.47
CA GLN A 13 9.04 0.20 2.73
C GLN A 13 7.77 -0.22 3.49
N TYR A 14 7.17 -1.35 3.11
CA TYR A 14 5.99 -1.89 3.79
C TYR A 14 6.28 -2.21 5.26
N ASN A 15 7.42 -2.84 5.55
CA ASN A 15 7.82 -3.23 6.90
C ASN A 15 8.32 -2.05 7.76
N LYS A 16 8.91 -1.01 7.14
CA LYS A 16 9.42 0.18 7.86
C LYS A 16 8.34 1.24 8.10
N ASN A 17 7.27 1.27 7.31
CA ASN A 17 6.21 2.26 7.46
C ASN A 17 5.37 1.97 8.71
N LYS A 18 5.73 2.61 9.83
CA LYS A 18 4.99 2.58 11.10
C LYS A 18 4.04 3.74 11.36
N GLU A 19 3.92 4.72 10.45
CA GLU A 19 2.83 5.73 10.33
C GLU A 19 3.39 6.87 9.47
N LYS A 20 3.03 6.95 8.19
CA LYS A 20 3.23 8.18 7.41
C LYS A 20 1.92 8.95 7.46
N LYS A 21 1.93 10.24 7.80
CA LYS A 21 0.71 11.08 7.88
C LYS A 21 -0.16 10.84 6.63
N GLY A 22 -1.32 10.22 6.83
CA GLY A 22 -2.32 9.97 5.79
C GLY A 22 -2.29 8.58 5.14
N TYR A 23 -1.21 7.80 5.25
CA TYR A 23 -1.08 6.47 4.61
C TYR A 23 -0.54 5.44 5.60
N PHE A 24 -1.41 4.53 6.00
CA PHE A 24 -1.04 3.37 6.82
C PHE A 24 -1.13 2.12 5.95
N PRO A 25 -0.01 1.56 5.44
CA PRO A 25 -0.04 0.40 4.56
C PRO A 25 -0.76 -0.80 5.20
N GLN A 26 -0.68 -0.93 6.53
CA GLN A 26 -1.37 -1.95 7.32
C GLN A 26 -2.88 -1.70 7.48
N SER A 27 -3.38 -0.50 7.16
CA SER A 27 -4.83 -0.23 7.09
C SER A 27 -5.42 -0.53 5.71
N GLY A 28 -4.59 -0.85 4.72
CA GLY A 28 -5.02 -1.40 3.44
C GLY A 28 -5.07 -2.92 3.47
N VAL A 29 -5.64 -3.51 2.42
CA VAL A 29 -5.67 -4.97 2.22
C VAL A 29 -4.53 -5.35 1.28
N VAL A 30 -3.66 -6.26 1.70
CA VAL A 30 -2.64 -6.82 0.80
C VAL A 30 -3.34 -7.62 -0.29
N ILE A 31 -3.18 -7.17 -1.54
CA ILE A 31 -3.81 -7.79 -2.71
C ILE A 31 -2.87 -8.86 -3.28
N ASN A 32 -1.59 -8.53 -3.41
CA ASN A 32 -0.61 -9.38 -4.04
C ASN A 32 0.81 -9.10 -3.52
N VAL A 33 1.66 -10.11 -3.56
CA VAL A 33 3.10 -10.00 -3.30
C VAL A 33 3.81 -10.60 -4.50
N PHE A 34 4.71 -9.83 -5.11
CA PHE A 34 5.41 -10.27 -6.29
C PHE A 34 6.89 -9.92 -6.21
N PHE A 35 7.69 -10.68 -6.94
CA PHE A 35 9.14 -10.57 -6.94
C PHE A 35 9.61 -10.17 -8.34
N GLU A 36 10.49 -9.18 -8.40
CA GLU A 36 11.10 -8.76 -9.66
C GLU A 36 12.48 -9.41 -9.81
N PRO A 37 12.65 -10.40 -10.70
CA PRO A 37 13.86 -11.22 -10.78
C PRO A 37 15.11 -10.42 -11.16
N ASN A 38 14.94 -9.28 -11.84
CA ASN A 38 16.05 -8.46 -12.31
C ASN A 38 16.65 -7.55 -11.23
N PHE A 39 15.89 -7.25 -10.16
CA PHE A 39 16.29 -6.30 -9.13
C PHE A 39 16.40 -6.93 -7.74
N SER A 40 16.09 -8.23 -7.60
CA SER A 40 16.04 -8.94 -6.32
C SER A 40 15.13 -8.25 -5.28
N THR A 41 14.20 -7.43 -5.74
CA THR A 41 13.28 -6.67 -4.91
C THR A 41 11.94 -7.38 -4.83
N GLN A 42 11.45 -7.49 -3.60
CA GLN A 42 10.12 -7.99 -3.32
C GLN A 42 9.17 -6.81 -3.15
N HIS A 43 8.02 -6.87 -3.80
CA HIS A 43 7.01 -5.83 -3.83
C HIS A 43 5.68 -6.34 -3.27
N VAL A 44 4.93 -5.46 -2.64
CA VAL A 44 3.62 -5.72 -2.04
C VAL A 44 2.63 -4.70 -2.61
N ALA A 45 1.59 -5.19 -3.26
CA ALA A 45 0.47 -4.39 -3.70
C ALA A 45 -0.59 -4.33 -2.60
N VAL A 46 -0.93 -3.12 -2.16
CA VAL A 46 -1.88 -2.86 -1.09
C VAL A 46 -3.05 -2.03 -1.63
N GLY A 47 -4.26 -2.55 -1.45
CA GLY A 47 -5.51 -1.90 -1.83
C GLY A 47 -6.13 -1.11 -0.68
N PHE A 48 -6.59 0.09 -0.97
CA PHE A 48 -7.28 0.95 -0.01
C PHE A 48 -8.72 1.22 -0.47
N ASN A 49 -9.65 1.17 0.49
CA ASN A 49 -11.07 1.45 0.26
C ASN A 49 -11.47 2.89 0.63
N LYS A 50 -10.59 3.63 1.30
CA LYS A 50 -10.91 4.98 1.82
C LYS A 50 -10.86 6.01 0.69
N VAL A 51 -11.96 6.73 0.49
CA VAL A 51 -11.97 7.97 -0.30
C VAL A 51 -11.15 8.99 0.49
N PHE A 52 -10.04 9.45 -0.05
CA PHE A 52 -9.39 10.66 0.45
C PHE A 52 -9.84 11.82 -0.44
N GLY A 53 -10.60 12.76 0.12
CA GLY A 53 -10.95 14.00 -0.57
C GLY A 53 -12.42 14.43 -0.53
N ILE A 54 -13.07 14.40 0.63
CA ILE A 54 -13.86 15.58 1.01
C ILE A 54 -13.33 16.03 2.37
N ALA A 55 -12.78 17.23 2.39
CA ALA A 55 -12.51 17.95 3.62
C ALA A 55 -13.82 17.97 4.42
N GLN A 56 -13.78 17.48 5.65
CA GLN A 56 -14.86 17.75 6.58
C GLN A 56 -14.84 19.25 6.89
N VAL A 57 -15.97 19.90 6.60
CA VAL A 57 -16.31 21.27 6.98
C VAL A 57 -16.44 21.36 8.49
#